data_AF-A0A2G5TEP9-F1
#
_entry.id   AF-A0A2G5TEP9-F1
#
_cell.length_a   1.000
_cell.length_b   1.000
_cell.length_c   1.000
_cell.angle_alpha   90.00
_cell.angle_beta   90.00
_cell.angle_gamma   90.00
#
_symmetry.space_group_name_H-M   'P 1'
#
loop_
_entity.id
_entity.type
_entity.pdbx_description
1 polymer ?
#
loop_
_entity_poly.entity_id
_entity_poly.type
_entity_poly.pdbx_seq_one_letter_code
_entity_poly.pdbx_strand_id
1 'polypeptide(L)'
;MPDDESFQWNCKMAQAVRENQPFKVLQLAGSHNFTNELQKEIALTLVQYACEMITTKNEASEVETASLSVTPLDSGADDSEPTSSPESSEKEDGLDEPKPVGTMRKFNLKHNARQQLIRRYNKTKATEISDETIKAYSKRYCEPAEELIRYYKEIPYLPHRAPKRNRWTTTRRHTED
;
A
#
# COMPACT_ATOMS: atom_id res chain seq x y z
N MET A 1 -32.98 20.57 -16.51
CA MET A 1 -32.86 19.46 -17.48
C MET A 1 -31.96 18.41 -16.85
N PRO A 2 -32.35 17.12 -16.84
CA PRO A 2 -31.41 16.06 -16.50
C PRO A 2 -30.20 16.14 -17.43
N ASP A 3 -29.02 15.88 -16.88
CA ASP A 3 -27.77 15.83 -17.64
C ASP A 3 -27.74 14.49 -18.39
N ASP A 4 -28.39 14.46 -19.55
CA ASP A 4 -28.57 13.27 -20.40
C ASP A 4 -27.22 12.69 -20.83
N GLU A 5 -26.19 13.53 -20.98
CA GLU A 5 -24.85 13.09 -21.32
C GLU A 5 -24.21 12.33 -20.15
N SER A 6 -24.22 12.90 -18.94
CA SER A 6 -23.71 12.22 -17.74
C SER A 6 -24.46 10.91 -17.45
N PHE A 7 -25.77 10.87 -17.71
CA PHE A 7 -26.55 9.65 -17.61
C PHE A 7 -26.06 8.57 -18.59
N GLN A 8 -25.85 8.92 -19.86
CA GLN A 8 -25.31 7.98 -20.86
C GLN A 8 -23.91 7.46 -20.48
N TRP A 9 -23.07 8.30 -19.90
CA TRP A 9 -21.77 7.87 -19.37
C TRP A 9 -21.91 6.85 -18.25
N ASN A 10 -22.82 7.09 -17.31
CA ASN A 10 -23.14 6.13 -16.25
C ASN A 10 -23.69 4.81 -16.80
N CYS A 11 -24.53 4.85 -17.85
CA CYS A 11 -24.98 3.63 -18.53
C CYS A 11 -23.83 2.83 -19.16
N LYS A 12 -22.88 3.50 -19.82
CA LYS A 12 -21.68 2.86 -20.41
C LYS A 12 -20.81 2.24 -19.31
N MET A 13 -20.64 2.92 -18.19
CA MET A 13 -19.91 2.41 -17.03
C MET A 13 -20.60 1.16 -16.45
N ALA A 14 -21.91 1.21 -16.26
CA ALA A 14 -22.68 0.05 -15.77
C ALA A 14 -22.65 -1.13 -16.75
N GLN A 15 -22.60 -0.89 -18.06
CA GLN A 15 -22.38 -1.94 -19.05
C GLN A 15 -20.99 -2.57 -18.91
N ALA A 16 -19.94 -1.76 -18.79
CA ALA A 16 -18.58 -2.26 -18.59
C ALA A 16 -18.42 -3.08 -17.29
N VAL A 17 -19.16 -2.72 -16.23
CA VAL A 17 -19.28 -3.54 -15.01
C VAL A 17 -19.88 -4.90 -15.32
N ARG A 18 -21.04 -4.94 -16.01
CA ARG A 18 -21.72 -6.20 -16.39
C ARG A 18 -20.85 -7.10 -17.27
N GLU A 19 -20.02 -6.49 -18.13
CA GLU A 19 -19.08 -7.20 -19.01
C GLU A 19 -17.77 -7.61 -18.32
N ASN A 20 -17.65 -7.45 -16.98
CA ASN A 20 -16.45 -7.77 -16.21
C ASN A 20 -15.18 -7.02 -16.67
N GLN A 21 -15.34 -5.79 -17.16
CA GLN A 21 -14.26 -4.92 -17.63
C GLN A 21 -13.99 -3.75 -16.65
N PRO A 22 -13.41 -4.00 -15.47
CA PRO A 22 -13.25 -2.95 -14.45
C PRO A 22 -12.32 -1.82 -14.89
N PHE A 23 -11.27 -2.10 -15.67
CA PHE A 23 -10.39 -1.06 -16.21
C PHE A 23 -11.11 -0.15 -17.21
N LYS A 24 -12.11 -0.67 -17.92
CA LYS A 24 -12.93 0.14 -18.83
C LYS A 24 -13.80 1.12 -18.04
N VAL A 25 -14.33 0.72 -16.89
CA VAL A 25 -15.07 1.60 -15.97
C VAL A 25 -14.19 2.75 -15.51
N LEU A 26 -12.95 2.47 -15.09
CA LEU A 26 -11.98 3.50 -14.67
C LEU A 26 -11.64 4.46 -15.83
N GLN A 27 -11.44 3.93 -17.04
CA GLN A 27 -11.20 4.76 -18.22
C GLN A 27 -12.39 5.68 -18.50
N LEU A 28 -13.62 5.15 -18.46
CA LEU A 28 -14.82 5.93 -18.74
C LEU A 28 -15.02 7.04 -17.70
N ALA A 29 -14.86 6.73 -16.41
CA ALA A 29 -14.98 7.71 -15.34
C ALA A 29 -13.96 8.85 -15.46
N GLY A 30 -12.74 8.56 -15.90
CA GLY A 30 -11.69 9.57 -16.11
C GLY A 30 -11.86 10.38 -17.41
N SER A 31 -12.78 9.99 -18.29
CA SER A 31 -12.97 10.61 -19.61
C SER A 31 -14.13 11.63 -19.64
N HIS A 32 -14.91 11.72 -18.58
CA HIS A 32 -16.08 12.61 -18.51
C HIS A 32 -16.08 13.45 -17.24
N ASN A 33 -16.52 14.70 -17.35
CA ASN A 33 -16.65 15.59 -16.19
C ASN A 33 -18.12 15.67 -15.76
N PHE A 34 -18.46 14.98 -14.68
CA PHE A 34 -19.81 14.96 -14.12
C PHE A 34 -20.12 16.27 -13.40
N THR A 35 -20.98 17.09 -14.00
CA THR A 35 -21.41 18.39 -13.42
C THR A 35 -22.58 18.24 -12.45
N ASN A 36 -23.40 17.20 -12.64
CA ASN A 36 -24.51 16.87 -11.77
C ASN A 36 -24.05 15.97 -10.60
N GLU A 37 -24.29 16.39 -9.35
CA GLU A 37 -23.80 15.67 -8.17
C GLU A 37 -24.37 14.25 -8.06
N LEU A 38 -25.64 14.04 -8.41
CA LEU A 38 -26.24 12.71 -8.41
C LEU A 38 -25.55 11.79 -9.43
N GLN A 39 -25.31 12.29 -10.65
CA GLN A 39 -24.63 11.49 -11.68
C GLN A 39 -23.18 11.19 -11.29
N LYS A 40 -22.52 12.12 -10.62
CA LYS A 40 -21.18 11.93 -10.07
C LYS A 40 -21.15 10.88 -8.96
N GLU A 41 -22.12 10.88 -8.06
CA GLU A 41 -22.24 9.87 -7.00
C GLU A 41 -22.45 8.46 -7.58
N ILE A 42 -23.29 8.33 -8.61
CA ILE A 42 -23.48 7.08 -9.36
C ILE A 42 -22.14 6.64 -9.99
N ALA A 43 -21.42 7.55 -10.65
CA ALA A 43 -20.14 7.25 -11.28
C ALA A 43 -19.10 6.76 -10.24
N LEU A 44 -19.02 7.41 -9.08
CA LEU A 44 -18.13 7.03 -7.99
C LEU A 44 -18.47 5.63 -7.44
N THR A 45 -19.75 5.31 -7.30
CA THR A 45 -20.21 3.98 -6.86
C THR A 45 -19.77 2.89 -7.85
N LEU A 46 -19.92 3.14 -9.14
CA LEU A 46 -19.49 2.22 -10.19
C LEU A 46 -17.96 2.05 -10.22
N VAL A 47 -17.20 3.13 -9.97
CA VAL A 47 -15.74 3.08 -9.84
C VAL A 47 -15.31 2.28 -8.62
N GLN A 48 -15.97 2.47 -7.47
CA GLN A 48 -15.69 1.68 -6.27
C GLN A 48 -15.91 0.19 -6.53
N TYR A 49 -17.04 -0.18 -7.13
CA TYR A 49 -17.32 -1.56 -7.50
C TYR A 49 -16.27 -2.13 -8.46
N ALA A 50 -15.87 -1.37 -9.48
CA ALA A 50 -14.80 -1.79 -10.39
C ALA A 50 -13.46 -2.03 -9.68
N CYS A 51 -13.13 -1.24 -8.65
CA CYS A 51 -11.93 -1.46 -7.84
C CYS A 51 -12.01 -2.78 -7.07
N GLU A 52 -13.17 -3.10 -6.48
CA GLU A 52 -13.42 -4.36 -5.77
C GLU A 52 -13.33 -5.58 -6.70
N MET A 53 -13.80 -5.45 -7.95
CA MET A 53 -13.65 -6.49 -8.97
C MET A 53 -12.18 -6.78 -9.31
N ILE A 54 -11.30 -5.76 -9.25
CA ILE A 54 -9.87 -5.95 -9.49
C ILE A 54 -9.21 -6.66 -8.32
N THR A 55 -9.57 -6.30 -7.08
CA THR A 55 -8.99 -6.93 -5.88
C THR A 55 -9.41 -8.39 -5.77
N THR A 56 -10.69 -8.70 -6.00
CA THR A 56 -11.22 -10.07 -5.96
C THR A 56 -10.64 -10.97 -7.06
N LYS A 57 -10.40 -10.45 -8.28
CA LYS A 57 -9.70 -11.22 -9.33
C LYS A 57 -8.26 -11.56 -8.96
N ASN A 58 -7.56 -10.65 -8.27
CA ASN A 58 -6.19 -10.91 -7.81
C ASN A 58 -6.15 -11.95 -6.69
N GLU A 59 -7.18 -11.99 -5.82
CA GLU A 59 -7.30 -13.00 -4.76
C GLU A 59 -7.70 -14.38 -5.30
N ALA A 60 -8.64 -14.46 -6.26
CA ALA A 60 -9.04 -15.72 -6.88
C ALA A 60 -7.91 -16.37 -7.69
N SER A 61 -7.06 -15.57 -8.33
CA SER A 61 -5.90 -16.05 -9.08
C SER A 61 -4.80 -16.66 -8.19
N GLU A 62 -4.80 -16.39 -6.88
CA GLU A 62 -3.81 -16.94 -5.94
C GLU A 62 -4.21 -18.31 -5.38
N VAL A 63 -5.48 -18.71 -5.52
CA VAL A 63 -6.00 -19.97 -4.98
C VAL A 63 -5.86 -21.12 -5.99
N GLU A 64 -5.79 -20.85 -7.29
CA GLU A 64 -5.70 -21.89 -8.33
C GLU A 64 -4.29 -22.50 -8.50
N THR A 65 -3.22 -21.87 -7.98
CA THR A 65 -1.85 -22.42 -8.07
C THR A 65 -1.40 -23.24 -6.86
N ALA A 66 -2.23 -23.38 -5.83
CA ALA A 66 -1.87 -24.09 -4.59
C ALA A 66 -2.41 -25.53 -4.50
N SER A 67 -3.13 -25.99 -5.52
CA SER A 67 -3.93 -27.22 -5.46
C SER A 67 -3.36 -28.32 -6.34
N LEU A 68 -2.13 -28.78 -6.08
CA LEU A 68 -1.63 -30.10 -6.55
C LEU A 68 -0.25 -30.41 -5.93
N SER A 69 -0.25 -30.96 -4.71
CA SER A 69 0.65 -32.07 -4.34
C SER A 69 0.15 -32.74 -3.07
N VAL A 70 -0.14 -34.03 -3.22
CA VAL A 70 -0.82 -34.93 -2.29
C VAL A 70 0.22 -35.73 -1.48
N THR A 71 0.26 -35.48 -0.16
CA THR A 71 0.36 -36.47 0.95
C THR A 71 1.71 -37.19 1.22
N PRO A 72 1.82 -38.09 2.24
CA PRO A 72 2.45 -37.77 3.53
C PRO A 72 3.52 -38.81 3.95
N LEU A 73 4.36 -38.53 4.94
CA LEU A 73 5.01 -39.62 5.67
C LEU A 73 5.38 -39.26 7.10
N ASP A 74 5.17 -40.27 7.92
CA ASP A 74 5.04 -40.39 9.36
C ASP A 74 6.39 -40.51 10.10
N SER A 75 6.28 -40.46 11.43
CA SER A 75 7.11 -41.10 12.46
C SER A 75 8.40 -40.44 12.93
N GLY A 76 8.48 -40.27 14.26
CA GLY A 76 9.73 -40.08 14.99
C GLY A 76 9.61 -39.27 16.27
N ALA A 77 8.94 -39.82 17.29
CA ALA A 77 9.05 -39.36 18.67
C ALA A 77 10.49 -39.57 19.20
N ASP A 78 11.03 -38.64 19.97
CA ASP A 78 11.69 -39.01 21.23
C ASP A 78 11.79 -37.84 22.21
N ASP A 79 11.49 -38.17 23.45
CA ASP A 79 11.51 -37.36 24.67
C ASP A 79 12.92 -36.90 25.03
N SER A 80 13.04 -35.74 25.69
CA SER A 80 13.79 -35.55 26.96
C SER A 80 14.01 -34.06 27.28
N GLU A 81 13.15 -33.52 28.15
CA GLU A 81 13.54 -32.56 29.20
C GLU A 81 13.89 -33.39 30.47
N PRO A 82 14.54 -32.88 31.56
CA PRO A 82 14.48 -31.50 32.06
C PRO A 82 15.76 -30.97 32.79
N THR A 83 15.58 -29.79 33.42
CA THR A 83 16.36 -29.18 34.53
C THR A 83 17.55 -28.29 34.09
N SER A 84 17.85 -27.13 34.67
CA SER A 84 17.42 -26.45 35.90
C SER A 84 17.65 -24.92 35.78
N SER A 85 16.77 -24.10 36.35
CA SER A 85 17.11 -22.72 36.77
C SER A 85 17.96 -22.74 38.06
N PRO A 86 18.68 -21.67 38.43
CA PRO A 86 18.05 -20.56 39.15
C PRO A 86 18.57 -19.13 38.82
N GLU A 87 17.67 -18.15 39.05
CA GLU A 87 17.82 -16.77 39.60
C GLU A 87 19.15 -16.00 39.45
N SER A 88 19.24 -14.67 39.29
CA SER A 88 18.35 -13.52 39.49
C SER A 88 19.13 -12.27 39.05
N SER A 89 18.43 -11.18 38.66
CA SER A 89 18.73 -9.79 39.10
C SER A 89 18.02 -8.79 38.21
N GLU A 90 17.09 -8.07 38.84
CA GLU A 90 16.57 -6.79 38.38
C GLU A 90 17.70 -5.76 38.27
N LYS A 91 17.70 -5.00 37.17
CA LYS A 91 17.94 -3.54 37.18
C LYS A 91 17.19 -2.91 36.01
N GLU A 92 16.08 -2.25 36.33
CA GLU A 92 15.65 -1.05 35.60
C GLU A 92 16.74 0.02 35.74
N ASP A 93 17.09 0.64 34.62
CA ASP A 93 17.14 2.08 34.40
C ASP A 93 18.15 2.42 33.31
N GLY A 94 17.64 3.02 32.25
CA GLY A 94 18.42 3.53 31.15
C GLY A 94 17.55 3.71 29.93
N LEU A 95 16.83 4.82 29.87
CA LEU A 95 16.37 5.38 28.60
C LEU A 95 17.59 5.49 27.68
N ASP A 96 17.78 4.51 26.80
CA ASP A 96 18.68 4.64 25.67
C ASP A 96 17.97 5.55 24.66
N GLU A 97 18.14 6.86 24.86
CA GLU A 97 17.93 7.83 23.80
C GLU A 97 18.70 7.33 22.56
N PRO A 98 18.04 7.11 21.41
CA PRO A 98 18.77 6.68 20.23
C PRO A 98 19.65 7.84 19.76
N LYS A 99 20.97 7.70 20.02
CA LYS A 99 22.03 8.58 19.50
C LYS A 99 21.79 8.87 18.02
N PRO A 100 21.89 10.13 17.56
CA PRO A 100 21.72 10.49 16.16
C PRO A 100 23.00 10.11 15.42
N VAL A 101 23.16 8.82 15.11
CA VAL A 101 24.26 8.35 14.27
C VAL A 101 23.89 8.68 12.83
N GLY A 102 24.42 9.79 12.33
CA GLY A 102 24.31 10.28 10.94
C GLY A 102 24.91 9.36 9.87
N THR A 103 25.01 8.06 10.14
CA THR A 103 25.26 7.05 9.12
C THR A 103 23.90 6.52 8.70
N MET A 104 23.36 6.98 7.56
CA MET A 104 22.17 6.37 6.98
C MET A 104 22.42 4.87 6.88
N ARG A 105 21.75 4.08 7.73
CA ARG A 105 21.77 2.62 7.60
C ARG A 105 21.25 2.29 6.20
N LYS A 106 22.02 1.49 5.48
CA LYS A 106 21.66 1.10 4.11
C LYS A 106 20.53 0.09 4.21
N PHE A 107 19.36 0.52 3.78
CA PHE A 107 18.23 -0.37 3.54
C PHE A 107 18.28 -0.87 2.11
N ASN A 108 18.23 -2.19 1.94
CA ASN A 108 18.20 -2.83 0.62
C ASN A 108 16.79 -2.85 0.00
N LEU A 109 15.93 -1.93 0.42
CA LEU A 109 14.61 -1.74 -0.17
C LEU A 109 14.67 -0.93 -1.47
N LYS A 110 13.92 -1.34 -2.49
CA LYS A 110 13.67 -0.54 -3.70
C LYS A 110 13.10 0.83 -3.34
N HIS A 111 13.42 1.81 -4.18
CA HIS A 111 12.96 3.19 -4.00
C HIS A 111 11.43 3.31 -3.89
N ASN A 112 10.66 2.57 -4.69
CA ASN A 112 9.20 2.60 -4.66
C ASN A 112 8.64 2.11 -3.31
N ALA A 113 9.14 0.98 -2.80
CA ALA A 113 8.74 0.45 -1.49
C ALA A 113 8.98 1.48 -0.38
N ARG A 114 10.17 2.09 -0.36
CA ARG A 114 10.53 3.16 0.60
C ARG A 114 9.56 4.35 0.54
N GLN A 115 9.23 4.83 -0.65
CA GLN A 115 8.32 5.97 -0.81
C GLN A 115 6.91 5.64 -0.31
N GLN A 116 6.43 4.43 -0.54
CA GLN A 116 5.08 4.03 -0.14
C GLN A 116 4.98 3.84 1.38
N LEU A 117 6.02 3.28 2.01
CA LEU A 117 6.12 3.21 3.47
C LEU A 117 6.15 4.61 4.09
N ILE A 118 6.93 5.55 3.54
CA ILE A 118 6.94 6.96 4.00
C ILE A 118 5.55 7.60 3.86
N ARG A 119 4.87 7.43 2.72
CA ARG A 119 3.53 7.98 2.50
C ARG A 119 2.53 7.43 3.51
N ARG A 120 2.59 6.12 3.77
CA ARG A 120 1.72 5.47 4.75
C ARG A 120 1.98 6.01 6.14
N TYR A 121 3.24 6.04 6.57
CA TYR A 121 3.63 6.61 7.87
C TYR A 121 3.15 8.06 8.00
N ASN A 122 3.32 8.88 6.95
CA ASN A 122 2.86 10.27 6.98
C ASN A 122 1.33 10.40 7.07
N LYS A 123 0.58 9.45 6.52
CA LYS A 123 -0.89 9.42 6.56
C LYS A 123 -1.42 8.96 7.92
N THR A 124 -0.84 7.90 8.50
CA THR A 124 -1.34 7.30 9.74
C THR A 124 -0.68 7.85 10.99
N LYS A 125 0.56 8.37 10.87
CA LYS A 125 1.46 8.72 11.98
C LYS A 125 1.71 7.58 12.98
N ALA A 126 1.36 6.35 12.59
CA ALA A 126 1.55 5.15 13.39
C ALA A 126 3.00 4.69 13.31
N THR A 127 3.61 4.46 14.48
CA THR A 127 4.96 3.89 14.64
C THR A 127 5.02 2.41 14.29
N GLU A 128 3.87 1.74 14.32
CA GLU A 128 3.71 0.33 14.01
C GLU A 128 2.91 0.12 12.71
N ILE A 129 3.13 -1.04 12.10
CA ILE A 129 2.55 -1.44 10.83
C ILE A 129 2.03 -2.86 10.98
N SER A 130 0.80 -3.11 10.54
CA SER A 130 0.19 -4.43 10.69
C SER A 130 0.90 -5.49 9.84
N ASP A 131 0.92 -6.73 10.34
CA ASP A 131 1.55 -7.86 9.64
C ASP A 131 0.91 -8.12 8.27
N GLU A 132 -0.41 -7.96 8.17
CA GLU A 132 -1.15 -8.04 6.90
C GLU A 132 -0.62 -7.03 5.88
N THR A 133 -0.33 -5.81 6.34
CA THR A 133 0.25 -4.79 5.49
C THR A 133 1.65 -5.17 5.05
N ILE A 134 2.49 -5.62 5.98
CA ILE A 134 3.86 -6.01 5.67
C ILE A 134 3.86 -7.14 4.63
N LYS A 135 2.99 -8.14 4.80
CA LYS A 135 2.79 -9.22 3.81
C LYS A 135 2.38 -8.66 2.45
N ALA A 136 1.41 -7.75 2.40
CA ALA A 136 0.97 -7.13 1.15
C ALA A 136 2.08 -6.33 0.46
N TYR A 137 2.88 -5.58 1.21
CA TYR A 137 4.01 -4.81 0.68
C TYR A 137 5.16 -5.70 0.23
N SER A 138 5.46 -6.75 1.01
CA SER A 138 6.48 -7.75 0.68
C SER A 138 6.18 -8.41 -0.66
N LYS A 139 4.93 -8.86 -0.84
CA LYS A 139 4.47 -9.45 -2.09
C LYS A 139 4.49 -8.47 -3.25
N ARG A 140 3.99 -7.25 -3.05
CA ARG A 140 3.86 -6.24 -4.11
C ARG A 140 5.19 -5.73 -4.63
N TYR A 141 6.19 -5.57 -3.76
CA TYR A 141 7.48 -4.98 -4.13
C TYR A 141 8.62 -6.01 -4.21
N CYS A 142 8.32 -7.27 -3.92
CA CYS A 142 9.29 -8.36 -3.79
C CYS A 142 10.43 -7.97 -2.83
N GLU A 143 10.05 -7.54 -1.64
CA GLU A 143 10.97 -7.10 -0.58
C GLU A 143 10.81 -7.98 0.65
N PRO A 144 11.89 -8.26 1.40
CA PRO A 144 11.79 -9.04 2.63
C PRO A 144 11.02 -8.28 3.72
N ALA A 145 10.09 -8.97 4.38
CA ALA A 145 9.24 -8.41 5.44
C ALA A 145 10.03 -7.72 6.55
N GLU A 146 11.16 -8.31 6.95
CA GLU A 146 12.05 -7.80 7.98
C GLU A 146 12.67 -6.44 7.61
N GLU A 147 13.01 -6.22 6.34
CA GLU A 147 13.53 -4.92 5.90
C GLU A 147 12.43 -3.86 5.85
N LEU A 148 11.22 -4.24 5.45
CA LEU A 148 10.07 -3.33 5.45
C LEU A 148 9.73 -2.86 6.87
N ILE A 149 9.70 -3.78 7.84
CA ILE A 149 9.45 -3.49 9.26
C ILE A 149 10.57 -2.58 9.80
N ARG A 150 11.83 -2.96 9.58
CA ARG A 150 12.99 -2.18 10.04
C ARG A 150 12.97 -0.76 9.46
N TYR A 151 12.74 -0.63 8.16
CA TYR A 151 12.66 0.67 7.50
C TYR A 151 11.51 1.51 8.04
N TYR A 152 10.33 0.91 8.23
CA TYR A 152 9.17 1.61 8.74
C TYR A 152 9.40 2.22 10.13
N LYS A 153 10.09 1.48 11.02
CA LYS A 153 10.51 1.98 12.35
C LYS A 153 11.55 3.10 12.28
N GLU A 154 12.36 3.15 11.23
CA GLU A 154 13.37 4.21 11.06
C GLU A 154 12.81 5.50 10.42
N ILE A 155 11.62 5.48 9.80
CA ILE A 155 11.01 6.66 9.16
C ILE A 155 10.96 7.92 10.06
N PRO A 156 10.57 7.85 11.35
CA PRO A 156 10.53 9.03 12.23
C PRO A 156 11.89 9.72 12.37
N TYR A 157 12.97 8.97 12.22
CA TYR A 157 14.35 9.43 12.39
C TYR A 157 15.02 9.79 11.06
N LEU A 158 14.37 9.50 9.92
CA LEU A 158 14.90 9.89 8.63
C LEU A 158 14.82 11.41 8.47
N PRO A 159 15.86 12.05 7.91
CA PRO A 159 15.81 13.47 7.64
C PRO A 159 14.64 13.75 6.71
N HIS A 160 13.68 14.56 7.18
CA HIS A 160 12.58 15.03 6.35
C HIS A 160 13.17 15.76 5.14
N ARG A 161 13.14 15.11 3.97
CA ARG A 161 13.45 15.80 2.72
C ARG A 161 12.34 16.82 2.52
N ALA A 162 12.62 18.07 2.90
CA ALA A 162 11.78 19.19 2.52
C ALA A 162 11.54 19.10 1.01
N PRO A 163 10.28 19.24 0.54
CA PRO A 163 10.00 19.20 -0.88
C PRO A 163 10.89 20.23 -1.56
N LYS A 164 11.73 19.78 -2.51
CA LYS A 164 12.47 20.69 -3.37
C LYS A 164 11.41 21.49 -4.12
N ARG A 165 11.24 22.75 -3.72
CA ARG A 165 10.33 23.68 -4.39
C ARG A 165 10.91 23.90 -5.78
N ASN A 166 10.32 23.25 -6.78
CA ASN A 166 10.68 23.46 -8.18
C ASN A 166 10.38 24.92 -8.50
N ARG A 167 11.41 25.75 -8.47
CA ARG A 167 11.36 27.17 -8.83
C ARG A 167 11.24 27.24 -10.35
N TRP A 168 10.04 26.98 -10.88
CA TRP A 168 9.70 27.41 -12.22
C TRP A 168 9.70 28.94 -12.21
N THR A 169 10.82 29.51 -12.63
CA THR A 169 10.95 30.95 -12.88
C THR A 169 9.95 31.31 -13.96
N THR A 170 8.94 32.08 -13.55
CA THR A 170 8.00 32.82 -14.39
C THR A 170 8.75 33.47 -15.55
N THR A 171 8.71 32.87 -16.74
CA THR A 171 9.12 33.59 -17.96
C THR A 171 7.90 34.36 -18.42
N ARG A 172 7.71 35.56 -17.84
CA ARG A 172 6.83 36.59 -18.40
C ARG A 172 7.32 36.85 -19.82
N ARG A 173 6.64 36.34 -20.83
CA ARG A 173 6.71 36.93 -22.17
C ARG A 173 5.78 38.15 -22.14
N HIS A 174 6.39 39.33 -22.05
CA HIS A 174 5.78 40.54 -22.57
C HIS A 174 5.48 40.28 -24.04
N THR A 175 4.21 40.34 -24.42
CA THR A 175 3.81 40.69 -25.78
C THR A 175 3.14 42.04 -25.65
N GLU A 176 3.93 43.09 -25.87
CA GLU A 176 3.44 44.33 -26.46
C GLU A 176 3.36 44.07 -27.96
N ASP A 177 2.17 44.23 -28.52
CA ASP A 177 1.86 44.99 -29.75
C ASP A 177 0.36 44.88 -30.05
#